data_AF-A0A2I3HT82-F1
#
_entry.id   AF-A0A2I3HT82-F1
#
_cell.length_a   1.000
_cell.length_b   1.000
_cell.length_c   1.000
_cell.angle_alpha   90.00
_cell.angle_beta   90.00
_cell.angle_gamma   90.00
#
_symmetry.space_group_name_H-M   'P 1'
#
loop_
_entity.id
_entity.type
_entity.pdbx_description
1 polymer ?
#
loop_
_entity_poly.entity_id
_entity_poly.type
_entity_poly.pdbx_seq_one_letter_code
_entity_poly.pdbx_strand_id
1 'polypeptide(L)'
;MKALLALPLLLLLSTPPCAPQVSGIRGDALERFCLQQPLDCDDIYAQGYQSDGVYLIYPSGPSVPVPVFCDMTTEGGKWTVFQKRFNGSVSFFRGWNDYKLGFGRADGEYWLGLQNMHLLTLKQKYELRVDLEDFENNTAYAKYADFSISPNAVSAEEDGYTLFVAGFEDGGAGKGFYYSLKRTEMKIRRA
;
A
#
# COMPACT_ATOMS: atom_id res chain seq x y z
N MET A 1 -26.76 -58.00 -9.25
CA MET A 1 -25.41 -57.84 -8.68
C MET A 1 -24.78 -56.66 -9.41
N LYS A 2 -24.92 -55.42 -8.89
CA LYS A 2 -24.01 -54.67 -7.99
C LYS A 2 -22.64 -54.31 -8.63
N ALA A 3 -22.25 -53.03 -8.41
CA ALA A 3 -21.05 -52.27 -8.84
C ALA A 3 -21.23 -51.54 -10.18
N LEU A 4 -21.48 -50.22 -10.31
CA LEU A 4 -21.13 -49.00 -9.54
C LEU A 4 -19.62 -48.69 -9.48
N LEU A 5 -19.31 -47.42 -9.80
CA LEU A 5 -18.04 -46.66 -9.69
C LEU A 5 -17.12 -46.71 -10.94
N ALA A 6 -16.49 -45.63 -11.41
CA ALA A 6 -16.63 -44.18 -11.27
C ALA A 6 -15.70 -43.60 -12.36
N LEU A 7 -16.15 -42.63 -13.18
CA LEU A 7 -15.24 -41.84 -14.01
C LEU A 7 -14.49 -40.85 -13.10
N PRO A 8 -13.15 -40.82 -13.10
CA PRO A 8 -12.44 -39.71 -12.49
C PRO A 8 -12.43 -38.54 -13.48
N LEU A 9 -13.26 -37.56 -13.16
CA LEU A 9 -13.14 -36.18 -13.60
C LEU A 9 -11.81 -35.62 -13.06
N LEU A 10 -10.70 -35.80 -13.81
CA LEU A 10 -9.48 -35.04 -13.56
C LEU A 10 -9.65 -33.66 -14.21
N LEU A 11 -10.21 -32.74 -13.44
CA LEU A 11 -9.99 -31.31 -13.62
C LEU A 11 -8.48 -31.07 -13.67
N LEU A 12 -7.98 -30.64 -14.82
CA LEU A 12 -6.68 -29.99 -14.93
C LEU A 12 -6.75 -28.68 -14.14
N LEU A 13 -6.50 -28.76 -12.82
CA LEU A 13 -6.03 -27.64 -12.05
C LEU A 13 -4.65 -27.30 -12.60
N SER A 14 -4.58 -26.40 -13.58
CA SER A 14 -3.33 -25.75 -13.94
C SER A 14 -2.95 -24.78 -12.82
N THR A 15 -2.51 -25.31 -11.68
CA THR A 15 -1.54 -24.60 -10.88
C THR A 15 -0.21 -24.72 -11.63
N PRO A 16 0.57 -23.64 -11.81
CA PRO A 16 1.97 -23.79 -12.09
C PRO A 16 2.66 -24.08 -10.75
N PRO A 17 3.09 -25.32 -10.45
CA PRO A 17 4.18 -25.47 -9.52
C PRO A 17 5.41 -24.86 -10.21
N CYS A 18 6.08 -23.90 -9.54
CA CYS A 18 7.45 -23.52 -9.89
C CYS A 18 8.27 -24.79 -10.14
N ALA A 19 8.53 -25.12 -11.39
CA ALA A 19 9.40 -26.23 -11.76
C ALA A 19 10.80 -25.67 -12.01
N PRO A 20 11.85 -26.22 -11.39
CA PRO A 20 13.22 -25.87 -11.76
C PRO A 20 13.51 -26.53 -13.11
N GLN A 21 13.84 -25.73 -14.11
CA GLN A 21 14.35 -26.20 -15.39
C GLN A 21 15.70 -25.52 -15.63
N VAL A 22 16.80 -26.09 -15.12
CA VAL A 22 18.12 -25.85 -15.73
C VAL A 22 18.98 -27.10 -15.60
N SER A 23 19.21 -27.74 -16.75
CA SER A 23 20.39 -28.57 -17.02
C SER A 23 21.64 -27.66 -17.11
N GLY A 24 22.63 -27.96 -16.27
CA GLY A 24 23.97 -27.38 -16.12
C GLY A 24 24.47 -26.25 -17.06
N ILE A 25 25.12 -25.22 -16.47
CA ILE A 25 26.58 -25.02 -16.46
C ILE A 25 26.96 -23.64 -15.85
N ARG A 26 28.02 -23.66 -15.03
CA ARG A 26 28.96 -22.59 -14.56
C ARG A 26 28.43 -21.35 -13.82
N GLY A 27 28.68 -21.36 -12.50
CA GLY A 27 29.52 -20.39 -11.79
C GLY A 27 29.13 -18.91 -11.87
N ASP A 28 28.54 -18.44 -10.77
CA ASP A 28 28.22 -17.06 -10.38
C ASP A 28 27.00 -16.38 -11.05
N ALA A 29 26.09 -15.96 -10.16
CA ALA A 29 24.91 -15.10 -10.37
C ALA A 29 23.65 -15.72 -11.01
N LEU A 30 23.01 -16.69 -10.35
CA LEU A 30 21.54 -16.89 -10.41
C LEU A 30 21.01 -17.41 -9.06
N GLU A 31 21.16 -16.63 -7.99
CA GLU A 31 20.33 -16.84 -6.80
C GLU A 31 18.93 -16.25 -7.03
N ARG A 32 17.95 -17.16 -7.18
CA ARG A 32 16.57 -17.06 -6.68
C ARG A 32 15.78 -15.77 -6.98
N PHE A 33 15.07 -15.74 -8.11
CA PHE A 33 13.88 -14.90 -8.26
C PHE A 33 12.62 -15.76 -8.34
N CYS A 34 12.15 -16.25 -7.20
CA CYS A 34 10.70 -16.19 -7.02
C CYS A 34 10.42 -14.70 -6.89
N LEU A 35 9.74 -14.05 -7.84
CA LEU A 35 9.38 -12.63 -7.73
C LEU A 35 8.64 -12.45 -6.39
N GLN A 36 9.35 -11.88 -5.42
CA GLN A 36 8.77 -11.57 -4.13
C GLN A 36 7.68 -10.55 -4.41
N GLN A 37 6.45 -10.91 -4.01
CA GLN A 37 5.29 -10.04 -4.25
C GLN A 37 5.55 -8.68 -3.60
N PRO A 38 5.31 -7.57 -4.30
CA PRO A 38 5.67 -6.25 -3.79
C PRO A 38 4.89 -5.93 -2.52
N LEU A 39 5.59 -5.53 -1.47
CA LEU A 39 4.99 -5.10 -0.23
C LEU A 39 4.37 -3.70 -0.38
N ASP A 40 5.04 -2.82 -1.11
CA ASP A 40 4.71 -1.41 -1.27
C ASP A 40 5.22 -0.86 -2.62
N CYS A 41 5.05 0.43 -2.86
CA CYS A 41 5.47 1.09 -4.09
C CYS A 41 6.99 1.15 -4.30
N ASP A 42 7.80 0.97 -3.25
CA ASP A 42 9.26 0.91 -3.40
C ASP A 42 9.68 -0.42 -4.06
N ASP A 43 9.04 -1.55 -3.70
CA ASP A 43 9.25 -2.83 -4.38
C ASP A 43 8.80 -2.79 -5.85
N ILE A 44 7.66 -2.13 -6.11
CA ILE A 44 7.15 -1.94 -7.48
C ILE A 44 8.15 -1.14 -8.32
N TYR A 45 8.70 -0.07 -7.75
CA TYR A 45 9.73 0.74 -8.40
C TYR A 45 11.01 -0.05 -8.67
N ALA A 46 11.45 -0.89 -7.72
CA ALA A 46 12.62 -1.75 -7.86
C ALA A 46 12.44 -2.84 -8.95
N GLN A 47 11.19 -3.25 -9.21
CA GLN A 47 10.84 -4.15 -10.32
C GLN A 47 10.83 -3.44 -11.70
N GLY A 48 11.10 -2.13 -11.74
CA GLY A 48 11.20 -1.35 -12.98
C GLY A 48 9.92 -0.59 -13.36
N TYR A 49 8.86 -0.66 -12.55
CA TYR A 49 7.62 0.10 -12.80
C TYR A 49 7.72 1.48 -12.16
N GLN A 50 8.08 2.49 -12.96
CA GLN A 50 8.44 3.84 -12.46
C GLN A 50 7.44 4.94 -12.87
N SER A 51 6.25 4.57 -13.34
CA SER A 51 5.20 5.53 -13.70
C SER A 51 4.14 5.61 -12.60
N ASP A 52 3.57 6.80 -12.40
CA ASP A 52 2.43 6.98 -11.51
C ASP A 52 1.25 6.12 -11.95
N GLY A 53 0.54 5.53 -11.00
CA GLY A 53 -0.61 4.70 -11.34
C GLY A 53 -1.04 3.78 -10.23
N VAL A 54 -2.07 2.97 -10.52
CA VAL A 54 -2.56 1.96 -9.60
C VAL A 54 -1.82 0.64 -9.82
N TYR A 55 -1.30 0.09 -8.74
CA TYR A 55 -0.60 -1.18 -8.70
C TYR A 55 -1.16 -2.07 -7.59
N LEU A 56 -0.82 -3.36 -7.62
CA LEU A 56 -1.18 -4.31 -6.57
C LEU A 56 0.01 -4.53 -5.64
N ILE A 57 -0.25 -4.44 -4.34
CA ILE A 57 0.70 -4.77 -3.27
C ILE A 57 0.14 -5.90 -2.39
N TYR A 58 0.99 -6.52 -1.58
CA TYR A 58 0.64 -7.73 -0.81
C TYR A 58 0.97 -7.62 0.69
N PRO A 59 0.32 -6.70 1.44
CA PRO A 59 0.63 -6.46 2.85
C PRO A 59 0.28 -7.63 3.78
N SER A 60 -0.69 -8.48 3.42
CA SER A 60 -1.10 -9.64 4.22
C SER A 60 -0.51 -10.97 3.71
N GLY A 61 0.24 -10.93 2.61
CA GLY A 61 0.81 -12.12 1.97
C GLY A 61 0.29 -12.34 0.54
N PRO A 62 0.75 -13.39 -0.14
CA PRO A 62 0.62 -13.54 -1.59
C PRO A 62 -0.82 -13.77 -2.09
N SER A 63 -1.75 -14.15 -1.22
CA SER A 63 -3.11 -14.54 -1.62
C SER A 63 -4.12 -13.39 -1.65
N VAL A 64 -3.77 -12.23 -1.09
CA VAL A 64 -4.72 -11.10 -0.92
C VAL A 64 -4.06 -9.81 -1.40
N PRO A 65 -4.12 -9.52 -2.72
CA PRO A 65 -3.61 -8.27 -3.26
C PRO A 65 -4.49 -7.08 -2.84
N VAL A 66 -3.85 -5.94 -2.65
CA VAL A 66 -4.50 -4.66 -2.34
C VAL A 66 -4.10 -3.62 -3.38
N PRO A 67 -5.06 -2.97 -4.06
CA PRO A 67 -4.75 -1.91 -5.01
C PRO A 67 -4.34 -0.63 -4.28
N VAL A 68 -3.23 -0.03 -4.70
CA VAL A 68 -2.71 1.25 -4.19
C VAL A 68 -2.30 2.16 -5.34
N PHE A 69 -2.40 3.46 -5.12
CA PHE A 69 -1.79 4.43 -6.03
C PHE A 69 -0.33 4.62 -5.64
N CYS A 70 0.56 4.36 -6.58
CA CYS A 70 1.97 4.68 -6.43
C CYS A 70 2.26 6.02 -7.08
N ASP A 71 2.76 6.94 -6.28
CA ASP A 71 3.37 8.19 -6.74
C ASP A 71 4.87 7.94 -6.88
N MET A 72 5.29 7.81 -8.14
CA MET A 72 6.65 7.54 -8.58
C MET A 72 7.39 8.83 -9.00
N THR A 73 6.76 10.00 -8.87
CA THR A 73 7.28 11.28 -9.35
C THR A 73 7.70 12.22 -8.21
N THR A 74 6.93 12.32 -7.13
CA THR A 74 7.18 13.27 -6.02
C THR A 74 8.46 12.93 -5.25
N GLU A 75 9.41 13.86 -5.16
CA GLU A 75 10.66 13.72 -4.37
C GLU A 75 11.41 12.39 -4.58
N GLY A 76 11.54 11.94 -5.84
CA GLY A 76 12.17 10.65 -6.16
C GLY A 76 11.23 9.45 -6.11
N GLY A 77 9.93 9.69 -5.93
CA GLY A 77 8.86 8.71 -6.07
C GLY A 77 8.80 7.68 -4.96
N LYS A 78 8.28 6.48 -5.31
CA LYS A 78 8.14 5.29 -4.46
C LYS A 78 7.15 5.45 -3.31
N TRP A 79 6.27 6.44 -3.42
CA TRP A 79 5.27 6.70 -2.41
C TRP A 79 4.06 5.81 -2.60
N THR A 80 3.67 5.13 -1.53
CA THR A 80 2.39 4.43 -1.43
C THR A 80 1.36 5.39 -0.86
N VAL A 81 0.43 5.85 -1.70
CA VAL A 81 -0.68 6.68 -1.23
C VAL A 81 -1.63 5.80 -0.41
N PHE A 82 -2.12 6.30 0.71
CA PHE A 82 -3.10 5.60 1.53
C PHE A 82 -4.38 6.39 1.77
N GLN A 83 -4.36 7.70 1.49
CA GLN A 83 -5.53 8.56 1.57
C GLN A 83 -5.47 9.62 0.48
N LYS A 84 -6.56 9.79 -0.27
CA LYS A 84 -6.69 10.85 -1.29
C LYS A 84 -8.07 11.50 -1.29
N ARG A 85 -8.13 12.84 -1.19
CA ARG A 85 -9.31 13.71 -1.36
C ARG A 85 -9.04 14.76 -2.43
N PHE A 86 -10.00 15.05 -3.29
CA PHE A 86 -9.91 16.15 -4.26
C PHE A 86 -11.26 16.67 -4.80
N ASN A 87 -12.35 15.90 -4.70
CA ASN A 87 -13.65 16.30 -5.27
C ASN A 87 -14.88 15.91 -4.45
N GLY A 88 -14.72 15.15 -3.36
CA GLY A 88 -15.82 14.72 -2.50
C GLY A 88 -16.75 13.67 -3.12
N SER A 89 -16.33 12.99 -4.20
CA SER A 89 -17.11 11.92 -4.85
C SER A 89 -17.30 10.69 -3.96
N VAL A 90 -16.42 10.49 -2.97
CA VAL A 90 -16.53 9.40 -1.99
C VAL A 90 -16.83 9.98 -0.62
N SER A 91 -17.87 9.46 0.05
CA SER A 91 -18.13 9.83 1.45
C SER A 91 -17.06 9.24 2.36
N PHE A 92 -16.44 10.09 3.18
CA PHE A 92 -15.54 9.72 4.29
C PHE A 92 -16.26 9.71 5.64
N PHE A 93 -17.55 10.04 5.69
CA PHE A 93 -18.36 9.83 6.87
C PHE A 93 -18.79 8.36 6.93
N ARG A 94 -17.94 7.54 7.53
CA ARG A 94 -17.99 6.06 7.50
C ARG A 94 -17.84 5.48 8.91
N GLY A 95 -18.27 4.22 9.06
CA GLY A 95 -18.16 3.50 10.32
C GLY A 95 -16.76 2.92 10.55
N TRP A 96 -16.55 2.35 11.74
CA TRP A 96 -15.27 1.73 12.13
C TRP A 96 -14.77 0.68 11.14
N ASN A 97 -15.65 -0.24 10.73
CA ASN A 97 -15.27 -1.36 9.87
C ASN A 97 -14.78 -0.89 8.49
N ASP A 98 -15.35 0.20 7.96
CA ASP A 98 -14.90 0.79 6.69
C ASP A 98 -13.49 1.39 6.84
N TYR A 99 -13.21 2.10 7.93
CA TYR A 99 -11.87 2.64 8.19
C TYR A 99 -10.83 1.54 8.47
N LYS A 100 -11.25 0.44 9.08
CA LYS A 100 -10.41 -0.73 9.29
C LYS A 100 -9.99 -1.39 7.97
N LEU A 101 -10.96 -1.68 7.10
CA LEU A 101 -10.75 -2.46 5.88
C LEU A 101 -10.34 -1.62 4.66
N GLY A 102 -10.70 -0.35 4.63
CA GLY A 102 -10.52 0.53 3.47
C GLY A 102 -11.80 0.71 2.66
N PHE A 103 -11.87 1.81 1.92
CA PHE A 103 -12.98 2.15 1.03
C PHE A 103 -12.54 3.10 -0.09
N GLY A 104 -13.37 3.22 -1.14
CA GLY A 104 -13.06 4.03 -2.31
C GLY A 104 -12.24 3.27 -3.35
N ARG A 105 -11.56 3.99 -4.25
CA ARG A 105 -10.72 3.40 -5.30
C ARG A 105 -9.37 4.10 -5.40
N ALA A 106 -8.31 3.33 -5.59
CA ALA A 106 -6.95 3.86 -5.70
C ALA A 106 -6.75 4.83 -6.87
N ASP A 107 -7.55 4.75 -7.93
CA ASP A 107 -7.55 5.70 -9.06
C ASP A 107 -8.40 6.96 -8.81
N GLY A 108 -9.00 7.10 -7.62
CA GLY A 108 -9.87 8.20 -7.22
C GLY A 108 -9.67 8.60 -5.76
N GLU A 109 -10.77 8.93 -5.08
CA GLU A 109 -10.75 9.16 -3.64
C GLU A 109 -10.84 7.84 -2.88
N TYR A 110 -9.97 7.63 -1.91
CA TYR A 110 -9.95 6.39 -1.15
C TYR A 110 -9.22 6.50 0.18
N TRP A 111 -9.44 5.46 0.98
CA TRP A 111 -8.75 5.15 2.21
C TRP A 111 -8.27 3.70 2.14
N LEU A 112 -6.97 3.47 2.32
CA LEU A 112 -6.35 2.15 2.19
C LEU A 112 -6.81 1.14 3.24
N GLY A 113 -7.21 1.62 4.43
CA GLY A 113 -7.59 0.78 5.57
C GLY A 113 -6.50 0.70 6.62
N LEU A 114 -6.89 0.84 7.90
CA LEU A 114 -5.99 0.78 9.05
C LEU A 114 -5.28 -0.57 9.16
N GLN A 115 -5.96 -1.67 8.83
CA GLN A 115 -5.36 -3.00 8.85
C GLN A 115 -4.19 -3.12 7.86
N ASN A 116 -4.36 -2.58 6.66
CA ASN A 116 -3.30 -2.60 5.64
C ASN A 116 -2.12 -1.72 6.05
N MET A 117 -2.37 -0.51 6.56
CA MET A 117 -1.31 0.40 7.05
C MET A 117 -0.55 -0.21 8.23
N HIS A 118 -1.24 -0.83 9.18
CA HIS A 118 -0.60 -1.54 10.28
C HIS A 118 0.32 -2.65 9.76
N LEU A 119 -0.16 -3.51 8.85
CA LEU A 119 0.64 -4.59 8.26
C LEU A 119 1.88 -4.10 7.50
N LEU A 120 1.77 -2.97 6.80
CA LEU A 120 2.91 -2.31 6.16
C LEU A 120 3.93 -1.88 7.22
N THR A 121 3.49 -1.05 8.18
CA THR A 121 4.36 -0.45 9.20
C THR A 121 4.94 -1.44 10.21
N LEU A 122 4.41 -2.66 10.31
CA LEU A 122 5.02 -3.77 11.05
C LEU A 122 6.22 -4.40 10.32
N LYS A 123 6.21 -4.38 8.98
CA LYS A 123 7.21 -5.08 8.15
C LYS A 123 8.39 -4.20 7.79
N GLN A 124 8.16 -2.91 7.63
CA GLN A 124 9.17 -1.92 7.25
C GLN A 124 8.92 -0.61 8.00
N LYS A 125 9.96 0.22 8.08
CA LYS A 125 9.86 1.59 8.60
C LYS A 125 9.44 2.53 7.47
N TYR A 126 8.55 3.46 7.78
CA TYR A 126 8.04 4.40 6.79
C TYR A 126 8.17 5.84 7.27
N GLU A 127 8.48 6.74 6.34
CA GLU A 127 8.20 8.16 6.48
C GLU A 127 6.79 8.47 5.95
N LEU A 128 6.15 9.49 6.52
CA LEU A 128 4.85 10.01 6.10
C LEU A 128 5.03 11.38 5.44
N ARG A 129 4.33 11.58 4.33
CA ARG A 129 4.14 12.88 3.69
C ARG A 129 2.64 13.19 3.54
N VAL A 130 2.26 14.40 3.90
CA VAL A 130 0.91 14.94 3.73
C VAL A 130 1.00 16.13 2.78
N ASP A 131 0.41 16.01 1.60
CA ASP A 131 0.29 17.09 0.61
C ASP A 131 -1.09 17.75 0.70
N LEU A 132 -1.10 19.08 0.68
CA LEU A 132 -2.27 19.94 0.80
C LEU A 132 -2.35 20.88 -0.41
N GLU A 133 -3.55 21.08 -0.93
CA GLU A 133 -3.86 22.10 -1.96
C GLU A 133 -5.11 22.86 -1.52
N ASP A 134 -5.09 24.19 -1.61
CA ASP A 134 -6.27 25.02 -1.36
C ASP A 134 -7.03 25.37 -2.66
N PHE A 135 -8.11 26.14 -2.54
CA PHE A 135 -8.91 26.56 -3.70
C PHE A 135 -8.26 27.65 -4.56
N GLU A 136 -7.20 28.28 -4.06
CA GLU A 136 -6.38 29.24 -4.80
C GLU A 136 -5.19 28.56 -5.51
N ASN A 137 -5.12 27.22 -5.42
CA ASN A 137 -4.05 26.36 -5.92
C ASN A 137 -2.70 26.57 -5.22
N ASN A 138 -2.68 27.12 -4.00
CA ASN A 138 -1.49 27.08 -3.18
C ASN A 138 -1.29 25.64 -2.68
N THR A 139 -0.04 25.18 -2.72
CA THR A 139 0.33 23.84 -2.25
C THR A 139 1.29 23.91 -1.09
N ALA A 140 1.15 23.02 -0.12
CA ALA A 140 2.11 22.83 0.94
C ALA A 140 2.19 21.36 1.35
N TYR A 141 3.20 21.02 2.14
CA TYR A 141 3.33 19.68 2.67
C TYR A 141 3.79 19.66 4.14
N ALA A 142 3.63 18.50 4.76
CA ALA A 142 4.22 18.16 6.05
C ALA A 142 4.86 16.78 5.95
N LYS A 143 6.06 16.62 6.51
CA LYS A 143 6.75 15.33 6.53
C LYS A 143 7.01 14.88 7.97
N TYR A 144 7.03 13.57 8.16
CA TYR A 144 7.39 12.91 9.41
C TYR A 144 8.35 11.77 9.08
N ALA A 145 9.52 11.77 9.70
CA ALA A 145 10.56 10.78 9.46
C ALA A 145 10.19 9.37 9.96
N ASP A 146 9.27 9.27 10.91
CA ASP A 146 8.79 7.99 11.43
C ASP A 146 7.26 8.00 11.47
N PHE A 147 6.66 6.98 10.86
CA PHE A 147 5.23 6.74 10.83
C PHE A 147 4.95 5.25 11.07
N SER A 148 4.11 4.96 12.06
CA SER A 148 3.59 3.61 12.28
C SER A 148 2.21 3.63 12.92
N ILE A 149 1.49 2.52 12.75
CA ILE A 149 0.19 2.31 13.35
C ILE A 149 0.32 1.17 14.35
N SER A 150 0.06 1.42 15.63
CA SER A 150 0.12 0.45 16.73
C SER A 150 1.40 -0.42 16.72
N PRO A 151 2.61 0.16 16.66
CA PRO A 151 3.86 -0.59 16.45
C PRO A 151 4.17 -1.61 17.56
N ASN A 152 3.64 -1.42 18.76
CA ASN A 152 3.90 -2.25 19.94
C ASN A 152 2.66 -3.03 20.42
N ALA A 153 1.55 -2.99 19.69
CA ALA A 153 0.32 -3.62 20.12
C ALA A 153 0.34 -5.14 19.87
N VAL A 154 -0.18 -5.92 20.82
CA VAL A 154 -0.45 -7.35 20.62
C VAL A 154 -1.62 -7.54 19.65
N SER A 155 -2.64 -6.67 19.76
CA SER A 155 -3.77 -6.57 18.85
C SER A 155 -3.96 -5.10 18.48
N ALA A 156 -3.67 -4.73 17.24
CA ALA A 156 -3.84 -3.35 16.77
C ALA A 156 -5.31 -2.89 16.80
N GLU A 157 -6.26 -3.81 16.67
CA GLU A 157 -7.68 -3.47 16.76
C GLU A 157 -8.11 -3.14 18.20
N GLU A 158 -7.60 -3.87 19.19
CA GLU A 158 -7.83 -3.57 20.61
C GLU A 158 -7.10 -2.29 21.05
N ASP A 159 -5.92 -2.01 20.47
CA ASP A 159 -5.18 -0.76 20.63
C ASP A 159 -5.78 0.41 19.82
N GLY A 160 -6.88 0.17 19.09
CA GLY A 160 -7.59 1.20 18.33
C GLY A 160 -6.82 1.77 17.15
N TYR A 161 -5.80 1.06 16.64
CA TYR A 161 -4.89 1.52 15.58
C TYR A 161 -4.23 2.88 15.92
N THR A 162 -3.66 2.98 17.12
CA THR A 162 -3.00 4.19 17.62
C THR A 162 -1.90 4.68 16.68
N LEU A 163 -1.96 5.96 16.31
CA LEU A 163 -0.96 6.61 15.47
C LEU A 163 0.33 6.89 16.24
N PHE A 164 1.46 6.52 15.63
CA PHE A 164 2.78 6.96 16.05
C PHE A 164 3.43 7.76 14.91
N VAL A 165 3.79 9.01 15.19
CA VAL A 165 4.53 9.88 14.27
C VAL A 165 5.64 10.62 14.99
N ALA A 166 6.81 10.71 14.38
CA ALA A 166 7.95 11.46 14.90
C ALA A 166 8.79 12.10 13.78
N GLY A 167 9.68 13.03 14.17
CA GLY A 167 10.58 13.70 13.23
C GLY A 167 9.85 14.62 12.24
N PHE A 168 9.03 15.53 12.76
CA PHE A 168 8.29 16.50 11.96
C PHE A 168 9.23 17.46 11.20
N GLU A 169 8.95 17.65 9.92
CA GLU A 169 9.58 18.63 9.04
C GLU A 169 8.48 19.53 8.42
N ASP A 170 8.63 20.84 8.61
CA ASP A 170 7.69 21.84 8.10
C ASP A 170 7.92 22.09 6.61
N GLY A 171 6.97 21.67 5.79
CA GLY A 171 6.90 21.98 4.35
C GLY A 171 5.91 23.12 4.02
N GLY A 172 5.61 23.98 5.00
CA GLY A 172 4.73 25.14 4.83
C GLY A 172 3.25 24.87 5.11
N ALA A 173 2.87 23.63 5.46
CA ALA A 173 1.48 23.27 5.74
C ALA A 173 0.90 24.01 6.95
N GLY A 174 1.75 24.49 7.86
CA GLY A 174 1.34 25.31 9.01
C GLY A 174 0.99 26.77 8.69
N LYS A 175 1.15 27.22 7.45
CA LYS A 175 0.92 28.63 7.05
C LYS A 175 -0.27 28.75 6.11
N GLY A 176 -1.44 29.15 6.64
CA GLY A 176 -2.56 29.62 5.84
C GLY A 176 -3.57 28.57 5.34
N PHE A 177 -3.33 27.27 5.55
CA PHE A 177 -4.22 26.19 5.11
C PHE A 177 -5.42 25.92 6.06
N TYR A 178 -5.75 26.88 6.93
CA TYR A 178 -6.64 26.67 8.09
C TYR A 178 -8.14 26.53 7.76
N TYR A 179 -8.61 26.93 6.56
CA TYR A 179 -10.05 27.07 6.32
C TYR A 179 -10.58 26.52 4.98
N SER A 180 -9.73 26.18 4.00
CA SER A 180 -10.19 25.85 2.64
C SER A 180 -9.28 24.86 1.91
N LEU A 181 -9.30 23.58 2.27
CA LEU A 181 -8.58 22.53 1.54
C LEU A 181 -9.42 22.00 0.37
N LYS A 182 -8.85 22.07 -0.84
CA LYS A 182 -9.39 21.49 -2.08
C LYS A 182 -8.91 20.06 -2.27
N ARG A 183 -7.62 19.80 -2.02
CA ARG A 183 -6.99 18.47 -2.13
C ARG A 183 -6.22 18.13 -0.86
N THR A 184 -6.27 16.86 -0.49
CA THR A 184 -5.39 16.29 0.53
C THR A 184 -4.96 14.91 0.08
N GLU A 185 -3.66 14.65 0.07
CA GLU A 185 -3.09 13.35 -0.25
C GLU A 185 -2.10 12.97 0.85
N MET A 186 -2.25 11.77 1.41
CA MET A 186 -1.33 11.23 2.40
C MET A 186 -0.69 9.97 1.87
N LYS A 187 0.62 9.89 2.00
CA LYS A 187 1.43 8.82 1.41
C LYS A 187 2.63 8.47 2.27
N ILE A 188 3.02 7.22 2.19
CA ILE A 188 4.15 6.66 2.94
C ILE A 188 5.21 6.11 1.99
N ARG A 189 6.47 6.21 2.39
CA ARG A 189 7.61 5.64 1.68
C ARG A 189 8.56 5.02 2.68
N ARG A 190 9.30 3.98 2.30
CA ARG A 190 10.30 3.40 3.22
C ARG A 190 11.34 4.45 3.58
N ALA A 191 11.63 4.55 4.87
CA ALA A 191 12.65 5.44 5.44
C ALA A 191 14.06 4.84 5.35
#